data_AF-A0A9X2TM28-F1
#
_entry.id   AF-A0A9X2TM28-F1
#
_cell.length_a   1.000
_cell.length_b   1.000
_cell.length_c   1.000
_cell.angle_alpha   90.00
_cell.angle_beta   90.00
_cell.angle_gamma   90.00
#
_symmetry.space_group_name_H-M   'P 1'
#
loop_
_entity.id
_entity.type
_entity.pdbx_description
1 polymer ?
#
loop_
_entity_poly.entity_id
_entity_poly.type
_entity_poly.pdbx_seq_one_letter_code
_entity_poly.pdbx_strand_id
1 'polypeptide(L)' 'MNTEFKTAMLYGDMSADSAADQYPQVTVCENCIEEDSKRGEDQIIVQITGDYDSIYGEECYICDTPAEEG' A
#
# COMPACT_ATOMS: atom_id res chain seq x y z
N MET A 1 -0.42 1.67 20.17
CA MET A 1 -0.97 0.74 19.17
C MET A 1 0.18 0.50 18.21
N ASN A 2 0.69 -0.72 18.12
CA ASN A 2 1.74 -1.05 17.17
C ASN A 2 1.06 -1.16 15.80
N THR A 3 1.14 -0.11 15.00
CA THR A 3 0.62 -0.14 13.63
C THR A 3 1.57 -1.00 12.81
N GLU A 4 1.12 -2.18 12.37
CA GLU A 4 1.90 -3.04 11.48
C GLU A 4 1.80 -2.52 10.04
N PHE A 5 2.95 -2.45 9.37
CA PHE A 5 3.06 -2.01 7.98
C PHE A 5 3.43 -3.19 7.08
N LYS A 6 2.95 -3.14 5.84
CA LYS A 6 3.22 -4.15 4.82
C LYS A 6 3.48 -3.48 3.49
N THR A 7 4.20 -4.17 2.62
CA THR A 7 4.38 -3.74 1.24
C THR A 7 3.22 -4.29 0.41
N ALA A 8 2.57 -3.40 -0.34
CA ALA A 8 1.46 -3.75 -1.20
C ALA A 8 1.62 -3.16 -2.59
N MET A 9 1.08 -3.87 -3.57
CA MET A 9 0.96 -3.44 -4.94
C MET A 9 -0.40 -2.78 -5.12
N LEU A 10 -0.42 -1.52 -5.54
CA LEU A 10 -1.65 -0.77 -5.81
C LEU A 10 -1.99 -0.77 -7.31
N TYR A 11 -3.25 -0.56 -7.67
CA TYR A 11 -3.60 -0.17 -9.04
C TYR A 11 -3.07 1.24 -9.29
N GLY A 12 -2.07 1.35 -10.17
CA GLY A 12 -1.52 2.61 -10.67
C GLY A 12 -2.38 3.18 -11.81
N ASP A 13 -1.83 4.15 -12.54
CA ASP A 13 -2.55 4.79 -13.63
C ASP A 13 -2.66 3.85 -14.84
N MET A 14 -3.89 3.55 -15.27
CA MET A 14 -4.16 2.69 -16.44
C MET A 14 -3.62 3.28 -17.76
N SER A 15 -3.17 4.54 -17.77
CA SER A 15 -2.53 5.18 -18.94
C SER A 15 -1.02 4.97 -18.98
N ALA A 16 -0.44 4.24 -18.02
CA ALA A 16 0.99 4.03 -17.95
C ALA A 16 1.50 2.99 -18.96
N ASP A 17 2.55 3.38 -19.71
CA ASP A 17 3.12 2.59 -20.83
C ASP A 17 3.84 1.32 -20.36
N SER A 18 4.15 1.21 -19.06
CA SER A 18 4.92 0.11 -18.46
C SER A 18 4.19 -0.58 -17.31
N ALA A 19 4.24 -1.92 -17.27
CA ALA A 19 3.56 -2.72 -16.26
C ALA A 19 3.99 -2.42 -14.80
N ALA A 20 5.23 -1.95 -14.58
CA ALA A 20 5.72 -1.54 -13.27
C ALA A 20 5.12 -0.20 -12.79
N ASP A 21 4.69 0.64 -13.73
CA ASP A 21 4.08 1.94 -13.46
C ASP A 21 2.55 1.81 -13.29
N GLN A 22 1.97 0.79 -13.93
CA GLN A 22 0.58 0.36 -13.70
C GLN A 22 0.34 -0.25 -12.32
N TYR A 23 1.40 -0.68 -11.62
CA TYR A 23 1.26 -1.37 -10.34
C TYR A 23 2.42 -1.05 -9.39
N PRO A 24 2.47 0.16 -8.83
CA PRO A 24 3.53 0.54 -7.91
C PRO A 24 3.47 -0.28 -6.62
N GLN A 25 4.65 -0.65 -6.10
CA GLN A 25 4.79 -1.22 -4.77
C GLN A 25 5.02 -0.09 -3.76
N VAL A 26 4.17 -0.03 -2.73
CA VAL A 26 4.22 1.00 -1.71
C VAL A 26 4.00 0.42 -0.31
N THR A 27 4.36 1.20 0.69
CA THR A 27 4.06 0.91 2.09
C THR A 27 2.61 1.25 2.44
N VAL A 28 1.91 0.32 3.10
CA VAL A 28 0.55 0.51 3.63
C VAL A 28 0.41 -0.07 5.04
N CYS A 29 -0.38 0.57 5.89
CA CYS A 29 -0.67 0.06 7.22
C CYS A 29 -1.80 -0.99 7.20
N GLU A 30 -1.81 -1.90 8.17
CA GLU A 30 -2.82 -2.94 8.29
C GLU A 30 -4.25 -2.38 8.36
N ASN A 31 -4.44 -1.26 9.05
CA ASN A 31 -5.75 -0.61 9.12
C ASN A 31 -6.27 -0.18 7.73
N CYS A 32 -5.41 0.38 6.89
CA CYS A 32 -5.79 0.72 5.52
C CYS A 32 -6.02 -0.51 4.64
N ILE A 33 -5.26 -1.59 4.86
CA ILE A 33 -5.49 -2.87 4.17
C ILE A 33 -6.88 -3.42 4.51
N GLU A 34 -7.24 -3.44 5.80
CA GLU A 34 -8.55 -3.92 6.24
C GLU A 34 -9.70 -3.05 5.72
N GLU A 35 -9.54 -1.72 5.77
CA GLU A 35 -10.55 -0.79 5.27
C GLU A 35 -10.69 -0.88 3.75
N ASP A 36 -9.59 -1.03 3.00
CA ASP A 36 -9.61 -1.20 1.55
C ASP A 36 -10.25 -2.54 1.15
N SER A 37 -9.96 -3.63 1.89
CA SER A 37 -10.59 -4.93 1.67
C SER A 37 -12.11 -4.89 1.83
N LYS A 38 -12.65 -4.01 2.67
CA LYS A 38 -14.10 -3.80 2.83
C LYS A 38 -14.74 -3.05 1.67
N ARG A 39 -13.95 -2.40 0.80
CA ARG A 39 -14.44 -1.68 -0.39
C ARG A 39 -14.82 -2.59 -1.55
N GLY A 40 -14.34 -3.84 -1.56
CA GLY A 40 -14.70 -4.83 -2.57
C GLY A 40 -14.19 -4.46 -3.97
N GLU A 41 -15.08 -3.98 -4.85
CA GLU A 41 -14.73 -3.60 -6.22
C GLU A 41 -13.99 -2.25 -6.30
N ASP A 42 -14.15 -1.39 -5.28
CA ASP A 42 -13.47 -0.09 -5.17
C ASP A 42 -12.12 -0.19 -4.40
N GLN A 43 -11.63 -1.41 -4.14
CA GLN A 43 -10.33 -1.61 -3.50
C GLN A 43 -9.21 -1.19 -4.45
N ILE A 44 -8.21 -0.49 -3.94
CA ILE A 44 -7.03 -0.07 -4.73
C ILE A 44 -5.83 -0.99 -4.54
N ILE A 45 -5.81 -1.77 -3.45
CA ILE A 45 -4.77 -2.75 -3.16
C ILE A 45 -5.01 -4.00 -4.00
N VAL A 46 -4.05 -4.32 -4.86
CA VAL A 46 -4.09 -5.49 -5.74
C VAL A 46 -3.59 -6.73 -5.02
N GLN A 47 -2.43 -6.62 -4.37
CA GLN A 47 -1.85 -7.73 -3.60
C GLN A 47 -0.88 -7.21 -2.54
N ILE A 48 -0.75 -7.96 -1.45
CA ILE A 48 0.33 -7.76 -0.47
C ILE A 48 1.56 -8.52 -0.98
N THR A 49 2.67 -7.82 -1.18
CA THR A 49 3.91 -8.39 -1.75
C THR A 49 4.90 -8.82 -0.68
N GLY A 50 4.78 -8.30 0.54
CA GLY A 50 5.65 -8.69 1.66
C GLY A 50 5.43 -7.84 2.92
N ASP A 51 6.33 -8.00 3.88
CA ASP A 51 6.39 -7.19 5.09
C ASP A 51 6.85 -5.74 4.79
N TYR A 52 6.82 -4.87 5.81
CA TYR A 52 7.30 -3.50 5.70
C TYR A 52 8.76 -3.45 5.23
N ASP A 53 9.03 -2.64 4.21
CA ASP A 53 10.37 -2.34 3.74
C ASP A 53 10.43 -0.85 3.38
N SER A 54 11.37 -0.13 4.01
CA SER A 54 11.50 1.33 3.85
C SER A 54 11.86 1.75 2.44
N ILE A 55 12.33 0.83 1.59
CA ILE A 55 12.57 1.11 0.16
C ILE A 55 11.28 1.44 -0.60
N TYR A 56 10.11 1.02 -0.11
CA TYR A 56 8.80 1.26 -0.72
C TYR A 56 8.03 2.41 -0.06
N GLY A 57 8.68 3.17 0.81
CA GLY A 57 8.13 4.33 1.51
C GLY A 57 8.16 4.15 3.02
N GLU A 58 8.34 5.27 3.72
CA GLU A 58 8.47 5.34 5.18
C GLU A 58 7.12 5.65 5.86
N GLU A 59 6.04 5.73 5.07
CA GLU A 59 4.71 6.12 5.49
C GLU A 59 3.65 5.36 4.70
N CYS A 60 2.45 5.24 5.26
CA CYS A 60 1.33 4.61 4.59
C CYS A 60 0.85 5.49 3.43
N TYR A 61 0.93 4.99 2.21
CA TYR A 61 0.49 5.69 1.01
C TYR A 61 -0.99 6.14 1.03
N ILE A 62 -1.85 5.47 1.80
CA ILE A 62 -3.30 5.72 1.82
C ILE A 62 -3.67 6.80 2.84
N CYS A 63 -3.05 6.78 4.01
CA CYS A 63 -3.43 7.64 5.14
C CYS A 63 -2.30 8.52 5.68
N ASP A 64 -1.14 8.52 5.00
CA ASP A 64 0.04 9.34 5.33
C ASP A 64 0.60 9.03 6.74
N THR A 65 0.21 7.91 7.35
CA THR A 65 0.68 7.55 8.69
C THR A 65 2.14 7.09 8.62
N PRO A 66 3.08 7.75 9.31
CA PRO A 66 4.48 7.35 9.30
C PRO A 66 4.67 5.98 9.96
N ALA A 67 5.54 5.16 9.37
CA ALA A 67 5.92 3.86 9.94
C ALA A 67 6.83 3.99 11.17
N GLU A 68 7.51 5.14 11.30
CA GLU A 68 8.39 5.46 12.41
C GLU A 68 7.72 6.43 13.40
N GLU A 69 6.94 5.88 14.34
CA GLU A 69 6.66 6.50 15.65
C GLU A 69 6.73 5.38 16.71
N GLY A 70 7.94 4.90 17.02
CA GLY A 70 8.22 3.86 18.00
C GLY A 70 9.54 4.05 18.73
#